data_AF-A0A0F8NYJ7-F1
#
_entry.id   AF-A0A0F8NYJ7-F1
#
_cell.length_a   1.000
_cell.length_b   1.000
_cell.length_c   1.000
_cell.angle_alpha   90.00
_cell.angle_beta   90.00
_cell.angle_gamma   90.00
#
_symmetry.space_group_name_H-M   'P 1'
#
loop_
_entity.id
_entity.type
_entity.pdbx_description
1 polymer ?
#
loop_
_entity_poly.entity_id
_entity_poly.type
_entity_poly.pdbx_seq_one_letter_code
_entity_poly.pdbx_strand_id
1 'polypeptide(L)'
;MLEELLTTLTPRQKEAVEHTSGPLLILAGAGTGKTTAITGKIAWMIEKQEIKPEKILALTFSREAARNMEKKIHELLGQGANVKVSTFYISFDRSTFNF
;
A
#
# COMPACT_ATOMS: atom_id res chain seq x y z
N MET A 1 -13.95 -6.81 1.19
CA MET A 1 -12.86 -6.82 2.20
C MET A 1 -12.30 -5.42 2.42
N LEU A 2 -12.05 -4.63 1.36
CA LEU A 2 -11.69 -3.21 1.53
C LEU A 2 -12.77 -2.40 2.28
N GLU A 3 -14.04 -2.55 1.93
CA GLU A 3 -15.14 -1.85 2.63
C GLU A 3 -15.18 -2.15 4.14
N GLU A 4 -14.92 -3.40 4.51
CA GLU A 4 -14.82 -3.81 5.92
C GLU A 4 -13.61 -3.20 6.62
N LEU A 5 -12.47 -3.08 5.93
CA LEU A 5 -11.32 -2.35 6.48
C LEU A 5 -11.70 -0.91 6.78
N LEU A 6 -12.35 -0.20 5.84
CA LEU A 6 -12.67 1.22 5.95
C LEU A 6 -13.56 1.56 7.15
N THR A 7 -14.43 0.63 7.59
CA THR A 7 -15.28 0.83 8.77
C THR A 7 -14.51 0.71 10.09
N THR A 8 -13.36 0.03 10.09
CA THR A 8 -12.51 -0.15 11.28
C THR A 8 -11.41 0.91 11.44
N LEU A 9 -11.17 1.73 10.40
CA LEU A 9 -10.12 2.74 10.43
C LEU A 9 -10.48 3.91 11.35
N THR A 10 -9.47 4.46 12.02
CA THR A 10 -9.60 5.78 12.67
C THR A 10 -9.82 6.87 11.61
N PRO A 11 -10.41 8.02 11.97
CA PRO A 11 -10.63 9.12 11.02
C PRO A 11 -9.36 9.53 10.26
N ARG A 12 -8.22 9.65 10.95
CA ARG A 12 -6.92 10.00 10.33
C ARG A 12 -6.39 8.93 9.38
N GLN A 13 -6.60 7.65 9.70
CA GLN A 13 -6.20 6.57 8.79
C GLN A 13 -7.08 6.55 7.55
N LYS A 14 -8.39 6.79 7.72
CA LYS A 14 -9.34 6.89 6.61
C LYS A 14 -8.99 8.07 5.68
N GLU A 15 -8.72 9.24 6.24
CA GLU A 15 -8.22 10.39 5.47
C GLU A 15 -6.96 10.04 4.67
N ALA A 16 -5.99 9.35 5.30
CA ALA A 16 -4.78 8.92 4.60
C ALA A 16 -5.06 7.92 3.45
N VAL A 17 -6.02 7.01 3.63
CA VAL A 17 -6.43 6.03 2.60
C VAL A 17 -7.15 6.74 1.45
N GLU A 18 -8.05 7.68 1.75
CA GLU A 18 -8.89 8.36 0.77
C GLU A 18 -8.16 9.52 0.06
N HIS A 19 -7.01 9.99 0.57
CA HIS A 19 -6.24 11.11 0.01
C HIS A 19 -5.87 10.95 -1.46
N THR A 20 -6.48 11.72 -2.37
CA THR A 20 -6.38 11.46 -3.82
C THR A 20 -5.39 12.35 -4.59
N SER A 21 -4.92 13.45 -4.01
CA SER A 21 -4.21 14.48 -4.78
C SER A 21 -3.00 15.06 -4.05
N GLY A 22 -1.91 15.22 -4.79
CA GLY A 22 -0.66 15.77 -4.26
C GLY A 22 0.09 14.85 -3.28
N PRO A 23 1.32 15.24 -2.89
CA PRO A 23 2.13 14.47 -1.95
C PRO A 23 1.47 14.35 -0.57
N LEU A 24 1.63 13.20 0.09
CA LEU A 24 1.15 12.95 1.45
C LEU A 24 2.29 12.46 2.34
N LEU A 25 2.45 13.09 3.52
CA LEU A 25 3.35 12.65 4.58
C LEU A 25 2.54 12.20 5.79
N ILE A 26 2.71 10.94 6.20
CA ILE A 26 2.04 10.37 7.37
C ILE A 26 3.07 10.26 8.51
N LEU A 27 2.89 11.08 9.55
CA LEU A 27 3.67 10.99 10.79
C LEU A 27 2.93 10.08 11.77
N ALA A 28 3.56 9.00 12.20
CA ALA A 28 2.88 8.01 13.03
C ALA A 28 3.82 7.26 13.99
N GLY A 29 3.39 7.14 15.24
CA GLY A 29 4.11 6.44 16.31
C GLY A 29 4.08 4.92 16.18
N ALA A 30 4.88 4.20 16.96
CA ALA A 30 4.82 2.73 17.01
C ALA A 30 3.39 2.26 17.36
N GLY A 31 2.93 1.17 16.74
CA GLY A 31 1.61 0.59 17.02
C GLY A 31 0.39 1.32 16.46
N THR A 32 0.53 2.50 15.84
CA THR A 32 -0.63 3.30 15.35
C THR A 32 -1.24 2.83 14.02
N GLY A 33 -0.95 1.59 13.59
CA GLY A 33 -1.52 1.03 12.36
C GLY A 33 -0.98 1.63 11.05
N LYS A 34 0.25 2.17 11.01
CA LYS A 34 0.89 2.70 9.78
C LYS A 34 0.77 1.77 8.58
N THR A 35 1.12 0.50 8.77
CA THR A 35 1.07 -0.50 7.71
C THR A 35 -0.35 -0.70 7.20
N THR A 36 -1.34 -0.72 8.09
CA THR A 36 -2.76 -0.84 7.73
C THR A 36 -3.22 0.33 6.85
N ALA A 37 -2.82 1.55 7.20
CA ALA A 37 -3.13 2.73 6.38
C ALA A 37 -2.46 2.66 5.00
N ILE A 38 -1.19 2.24 4.92
CA ILE A 38 -0.46 2.12 3.66
C ILE A 38 -1.06 1.02 2.76
N THR A 39 -1.34 -0.16 3.29
CA THR A 39 -1.94 -1.26 2.51
C THR A 39 -3.37 -0.95 2.08
N GLY A 40 -4.14 -0.32 2.98
CA GLY A 40 -5.48 0.19 2.65
C GLY A 40 -5.44 1.27 1.57
N LYS A 41 -4.44 2.15 1.59
CA LYS A 41 -4.24 3.18 0.56
C LYS A 41 -3.98 2.54 -0.81
N ILE A 42 -3.10 1.54 -0.87
CA ILE A 42 -2.81 0.83 -2.11
C ILE A 42 -4.06 0.13 -2.64
N ALA A 43 -4.80 -0.56 -1.78
CA ALA A 43 -6.05 -1.20 -2.17
C ALA A 43 -7.10 -0.18 -2.68
N TRP A 44 -7.23 0.97 -2.01
CA TRP A 44 -8.11 2.06 -2.44
C TRP A 44 -7.74 2.61 -3.81
N MET A 45 -6.44 2.84 -4.07
CA MET A 45 -5.97 3.30 -5.39
C MET A 45 -6.36 2.31 -6.50
N ILE A 46 -6.32 1.02 -6.23
CA ILE A 46 -6.66 -0.02 -7.21
C ILE A 46 -8.17 -0.14 -7.40
N GLU A 47 -8.94 -0.31 -6.33
CA GLU A 47 -10.39 -0.57 -6.41
C GLU A 47 -11.22 0.67 -6.70
N LYS A 48 -10.86 1.83 -6.14
CA LYS A 48 -11.70 3.04 -6.21
C LYS A 48 -11.22 4.06 -7.24
N GLN A 49 -9.93 4.06 -7.54
CA GLN A 49 -9.34 4.97 -8.52
C GLN A 49 -8.92 4.25 -9.81
N GLU A 50 -9.16 2.93 -9.91
CA GLU A 50 -8.84 2.10 -11.07
C GLU A 50 -7.37 2.23 -11.51
N ILE A 51 -6.47 2.53 -10.58
CA ILE A 51 -5.04 2.58 -10.84
C ILE A 51 -4.54 1.15 -10.98
N LYS A 52 -3.99 0.84 -12.17
CA LYS A 52 -3.44 -0.48 -12.43
C LYS A 52 -2.30 -0.80 -11.45
N PRO A 53 -2.27 -2.01 -10.83
CA PRO A 53 -1.23 -2.41 -9.88
C PRO A 53 0.20 -2.15 -10.33
N GLU A 54 0.51 -2.35 -11.62
CA GLU A 54 1.84 -2.13 -12.20
C GLU A 54 2.31 -0.67 -12.17
N LYS A 55 1.41 0.30 -11.93
CA LYS A 55 1.73 1.72 -11.76
C LYS A 55 2.02 2.12 -10.31
N ILE A 56 1.92 1.18 -9.37
CA ILE A 56 2.12 1.43 -7.94
C ILE A 56 3.43 0.79 -7.50
N LEU A 57 4.34 1.62 -7.00
CA LEU A 57 5.58 1.17 -6.36
C LEU A 57 5.50 1.37 -4.85
N ALA A 58 5.57 0.28 -4.10
CA ALA A 58 5.67 0.31 -2.64
C ALA A 58 7.07 -0.13 -2.19
N LEU A 59 7.74 0.74 -1.41
CA LEU A 59 9.10 0.51 -0.93
C LEU A 59 9.15 0.39 0.59
N THR A 60 9.99 -0.53 1.07
CA THR A 60 10.23 -0.70 2.51
C THR A 60 11.66 -1.18 2.80
N PHE A 61 12.07 -1.15 4.07
CA PHE A 61 13.44 -1.46 4.47
C PHE A 61 13.71 -2.96 4.64
N SER A 62 12.70 -3.78 4.93
CA SER A 62 12.89 -5.22 5.15
C SER A 62 12.08 -6.08 4.19
N ARG A 63 12.63 -7.24 3.82
CA ARG A 63 11.94 -8.22 2.97
C ARG A 63 10.68 -8.76 3.63
N GLU A 64 10.71 -8.89 4.95
CA GLU A 64 9.56 -9.32 5.75
C GLU A 64 8.41 -8.31 5.67
N ALA A 65 8.72 -7.01 5.81
CA ALA A 65 7.71 -5.96 5.66
C ALA A 65 7.12 -5.93 4.24
N ALA A 66 7.94 -6.17 3.21
CA ALA A 66 7.47 -6.24 1.83
C ALA A 66 6.47 -7.38 1.64
N ARG A 67 6.83 -8.61 2.05
CA ARG A 67 5.95 -9.79 1.96
C ARG A 67 4.66 -9.61 2.76
N ASN A 68 4.76 -9.03 3.95
CA ASN A 68 3.58 -8.77 4.79
C ASN A 68 2.63 -7.76 4.13
N MET A 69 3.17 -6.71 3.50
CA MET A 69 2.36 -5.75 2.76
C MET A 69 1.70 -6.38 1.54
N GLU A 70 2.42 -7.19 0.75
CA GLU A 70 1.85 -7.95 -0.37
C GLU A 70 0.69 -8.83 0.08
N LYS A 71 0.91 -9.62 1.13
CA LYS A 71 -0.13 -10.50 1.71
C LYS A 71 -1.38 -9.70 2.09
N LYS A 72 -1.23 -8.59 2.81
CA LYS A 72 -2.36 -7.75 3.23
C LYS A 72 -3.09 -7.13 2.05
N ILE A 73 -2.36 -6.69 1.02
CA ILE A 73 -2.98 -6.13 -0.19
C ILE A 73 -3.78 -7.20 -0.93
N HIS A 74 -3.22 -8.41 -1.07
CA HIS A 74 -3.94 -9.55 -1.65
C HIS A 74 -5.19 -9.93 -0.83
N GLU A 75 -5.12 -9.89 0.50
CA GLU A 75 -6.29 -10.09 1.34
C GLU A 75 -7.36 -9.02 1.10
N LEU A 76 -6.98 -7.76 0.89
CA LEU A 76 -7.96 -6.68 0.67
C LEU A 76 -8.64 -6.76 -0.71
N LEU A 77 -7.91 -7.19 -1.74
CA LEU A 77 -8.31 -7.13 -3.16
C LEU A 77 -8.70 -8.48 -3.78
N GLY A 78 -8.42 -9.60 -3.09
CA GLY A 78 -8.57 -10.94 -3.63
C GLY A 78 -7.42 -11.38 -4.57
N GLN A 79 -7.53 -12.57 -5.16
CA GLN A 79 -6.45 -13.24 -5.91
C GLN A 79 -6.02 -12.56 -7.24
N GLY A 80 -6.63 -11.43 -7.63
CA GLY A 80 -6.41 -10.80 -8.95
C GLY A 80 -5.43 -9.62 -8.97
N ALA A 81 -5.05 -9.05 -7.82
CA ALA A 81 -4.26 -7.82 -7.79
C ALA A 81 -2.77 -8.08 -7.56
N ASN A 82 -1.99 -8.13 -8.64
CA ASN A 82 -0.54 -8.37 -8.56
C ASN A 82 0.21 -7.03 -8.33
N VAL A 83 0.31 -6.58 -7.08
CA VAL A 83 1.05 -5.37 -6.70
C VAL A 83 2.51 -5.69 -6.42
N LYS A 84 3.44 -4.93 -7.03
CA LYS A 84 4.87 -5.07 -6.73
C LYS A 84 5.24 -4.28 -5.47
N VAL A 85 5.49 -4.99 -4.37
CA VAL A 85 6.12 -4.41 -3.17
C VAL A 85 7.57 -4.85 -3.15
N SER A 86 8.49 -3.92 -2.89
CA SER A 86 9.92 -4.22 -2.96
C SER A 86 10.68 -3.57 -1.81
N THR A 87 11.90 -4.06 -1.60
CA THR A 87 12.82 -3.41 -0.67
C THR A 87 13.67 -2.39 -1.41
N PHE A 88 14.16 -1.37 -0.70
CA PHE A 88 15.11 -0.42 -1.30
C PHE A 88 16.31 -1.15 -1.95
N TYR A 89 16.86 -2.16 -1.30
CA TYR A 89 18.03 -2.90 -1.79
C TYR A 89 17.82 -3.69 -3.10
N ILE A 90 16.63 -4.24 -3.31
CA ILE A 90 16.29 -5.00 -4.53
C ILE A 90 15.85 -4.06 -5.64
N SER A 91 15.21 -2.94 -5.28
CA SER A 91 14.69 -1.99 -6.27
C SER A 91 15.81 -1.32 -7.07
N PHE A 92 17.00 -1.17 -6.49
CA PHE A 92 18.17 -0.60 -7.18
C PHE A 92 18.91 -1.56 -8.13
N ASP A 93 18.43 -2.80 -8.33
CA ASP A 93 18.87 -3.59 -9.49
C ASP A 93 18.34 -2.93 -10.78
N ARG A 94 19.24 -2.68 -11.71
CA ARG A 94 19.03 -1.94 -12.97
C ARG A 94 17.93 -2.56 -13.85
N SER A 95 17.53 -3.79 -13.57
CA SER A 95 16.44 -4.53 -14.23
C SER A 95 15.03 -4.14 -13.76
N THR A 96 14.87 -3.50 -12.59
CA THR A 96 13.57 -3.26 -11.95
C THR A 96 12.93 -1.91 -12.30
N PHE A 97 13.73 -0.92 -12.73
CA PHE A 97 13.24 0.37 -13.21
C PHE A 97 13.47 0.51 -14.71
N ASN A 98 12.60 -0.10 -15.52
CA ASN A 98 12.46 0.28 -16.93
C ASN A 98 11.54 1.50 -16.97
N PHE A 99 12.13 2.70 -17.03
CA PHE A 99 11.45 3.89 -17.53
C PHE A 99 11.34 3.82 -19.05
#